data_AF-A0A7W0VS37-F1
#
_entry.id   AF-A0A7W0VS37-F1
#
_cell.length_a   1.000
_cell.length_b   1.000
_cell.length_c   1.000
_cell.angle_alpha   90.00
_cell.angle_beta   90.00
_cell.angle_gamma   90.00
#
_symmetry.space_group_name_H-M   'P 1'
#
loop_
_entity.id
_entity.type
_entity.pdbx_description
1 polymer ?
#
loop_
_entity_poly.entity_id
_entity_poly.type
_entity_poly.pdbx_seq_one_letter_code
_entity_poly.pdbx_strand_id
1 'polypeptide(L)'
;MADQEVIADLGFTASGTDRAALAGELVALPAFRAPPDELTINYEDTKVTADWLSRCLRAERKAMARWGDPLEGNSIAFQPDGPFGVWIRGYDVSERAGVELASALPSAHIISFASLYKAWTKRSYRAPVLGGEHAPLGWACALRGDGHRRLVSRRWLEFGPWHLVRGDTDLSFLAFHDAAADAAVALAQAKPAHDRFASLERGGWITPEHAYEHEIKGLYAAQDRSLKIVVHGRDVTEREMLDACAYRATGGSDRAKPIARIDYLFMEEAPARAHLHELWLRDLGCLAIIDGAEVRLDTDHAPVRDQVSW
;
A
#
# COMPACT_ATOMS: atom_id res chain seq x y z
N MET A 1 -33.65 5.29 -4.11
CA MET A 1 -32.86 6.43 -3.61
C MET A 1 -32.41 6.19 -2.16
N ALA A 2 -31.63 5.13 -1.87
CA ALA A 2 -31.42 4.69 -0.47
C ALA A 2 -29.98 4.29 -0.10
N ASP A 3 -28.96 4.64 -0.91
CA ASP A 3 -27.58 4.14 -0.72
C ASP A 3 -26.52 5.27 -0.66
N GLN A 4 -26.90 6.48 -0.25
CA GLN A 4 -25.99 7.64 -0.16
C GLN A 4 -25.50 7.96 1.25
N GLU A 5 -25.68 7.06 2.23
CA GLU A 5 -25.19 7.30 3.58
C GLU A 5 -23.64 7.26 3.59
N VAL A 6 -23.03 8.43 3.41
CA VAL A 6 -21.62 8.67 3.71
C VAL A 6 -21.43 8.34 5.18
N ILE A 7 -20.47 7.48 5.48
CA ILE A 7 -20.03 7.28 6.85
C ILE A 7 -19.27 8.55 7.22
N ALA A 8 -19.80 9.36 8.13
CA ALA A 8 -19.13 10.58 8.63
C ALA A 8 -17.92 10.27 9.53
N ASP A 9 -17.33 9.08 9.38
CA ASP A 9 -16.33 8.53 10.25
C ASP A 9 -15.13 8.07 9.43
N LEU A 10 -13.95 8.31 9.99
CA LEU A 10 -12.70 7.87 9.43
C LEU A 10 -12.29 6.54 10.08
N GLY A 11 -12.32 5.48 9.30
CA GLY A 11 -11.63 4.23 9.63
C GLY A 11 -10.28 4.16 8.93
N PHE A 12 -9.23 3.74 9.63
CA PHE A 12 -7.96 3.40 9.00
C PHE A 12 -7.18 2.35 9.78
N THR A 13 -6.20 1.72 9.14
CA THR A 13 -5.17 0.94 9.82
C THR A 13 -3.79 1.54 9.59
N ALA A 14 -2.97 1.63 10.64
CA ALA A 14 -1.63 2.19 10.58
C ALA A 14 -0.59 1.20 11.10
N SER A 15 0.54 1.09 10.39
CA SER A 15 1.69 0.28 10.81
C SER A 15 2.98 1.11 10.75
N GLY A 16 3.96 0.71 11.56
CA GLY A 16 5.25 1.36 11.71
C GLY A 16 6.23 0.40 12.39
N THR A 17 7.53 0.67 12.25
CA THR A 17 8.58 -0.16 12.85
C THR A 17 8.69 0.03 14.35
N ASP A 18 8.51 1.27 14.84
CA ASP A 18 8.40 1.57 16.26
C ASP A 18 6.91 1.64 16.67
N ARG A 19 6.39 0.49 17.12
CA ARG A 19 4.98 0.37 17.56
C ARG A 19 4.66 1.27 18.75
N ALA A 20 5.62 1.47 19.67
CA ALA A 20 5.39 2.26 20.87
C ALA A 20 5.31 3.75 20.52
N ALA A 21 6.20 4.23 19.65
CA ALA A 21 6.14 5.60 19.14
C ALA A 21 4.85 5.85 18.35
N LEU A 22 4.49 4.96 17.42
CA LEU A 22 3.26 5.09 16.64
C LEU A 22 2.01 5.09 17.55
N ALA A 23 1.95 4.22 18.55
CA ALA A 23 0.85 4.22 19.51
C ALA A 23 0.77 5.55 20.30
N GLY A 24 1.92 6.11 20.68
CA GLY A 24 2.02 7.43 21.31
C GLY A 24 1.50 8.56 20.41
N GLU A 25 1.84 8.53 19.12
CA GLU A 25 1.36 9.51 18.12
C GLU A 25 -0.15 9.40 17.92
N LEU A 26 -0.68 8.17 17.82
CA LEU A 26 -2.11 7.92 17.67
C LEU A 26 -2.92 8.49 18.84
N VAL A 27 -2.51 8.26 20.09
CA VAL A 27 -3.23 8.79 21.26
C VAL A 27 -3.06 10.30 21.44
N ALA A 28 -2.06 10.90 20.79
CA ALA A 28 -1.86 12.35 20.77
C ALA A 28 -2.77 13.07 19.77
N LEU A 29 -3.42 12.33 18.84
CA LEU A 29 -4.39 12.93 17.93
C LEU A 29 -5.53 13.61 18.71
N PRO A 30 -6.08 14.73 18.20
CA PRO A 30 -7.13 15.48 18.90
C PRO A 30 -8.32 14.64 19.37
N ALA A 31 -8.65 13.57 18.64
CA ALA A 31 -9.75 12.65 18.94
C ALA A 31 -9.55 11.79 20.21
N PHE A 32 -8.33 11.71 20.76
CA PHE A 32 -7.94 10.75 21.80
C PHE A 32 -7.19 11.38 23.00
N ARG A 33 -7.24 12.71 23.18
CA ARG A 33 -6.38 13.43 24.16
C ARG A 33 -6.60 13.10 25.64
N ALA A 34 -7.69 12.42 26.00
CA ALA A 34 -7.95 11.95 27.36
C ALA A 34 -7.61 10.45 27.48
N PRO A 35 -7.48 9.87 28.69
CA PRO A 35 -7.55 8.41 28.84
C PRO A 35 -8.87 7.87 28.25
N PRO A 36 -8.88 6.63 27.72
CA PRO A 36 -10.12 6.03 27.23
C PRO A 36 -11.13 5.84 28.35
N ASP A 37 -12.41 5.80 28.00
CA ASP A 37 -13.50 5.50 28.93
C ASP A 37 -13.58 4.00 29.22
N GLU A 38 -13.24 3.18 28.22
CA GLU A 38 -13.29 1.73 28.29
C GLU A 38 -12.03 1.08 27.74
N LEU A 39 -11.67 -0.04 28.36
CA LEU A 39 -10.54 -0.86 27.93
C LEU A 39 -10.92 -2.34 27.93
N THR A 40 -10.73 -2.99 26.79
CA THR A 40 -10.81 -4.45 26.67
C THR A 40 -9.41 -4.97 26.35
N ILE A 41 -8.86 -5.88 27.13
CA ILE A 41 -7.55 -6.52 26.91
C ILE A 41 -7.75 -8.04 26.87
N ASN A 42 -7.25 -8.70 25.84
CA ASN A 42 -7.37 -10.15 25.67
C ASN A 42 -8.82 -10.66 25.74
N TYR A 43 -9.76 -9.84 25.23
CA TYR A 43 -11.21 -10.06 25.27
C TYR A 43 -11.86 -9.94 26.66
N GLU A 44 -11.17 -9.34 27.63
CA GLU A 44 -11.70 -9.08 28.96
C GLU A 44 -11.75 -7.58 29.23
N ASP A 45 -12.89 -7.10 29.70
CA ASP A 45 -13.04 -5.71 30.12
C ASP A 45 -12.20 -5.45 31.36
N THR A 46 -11.49 -4.33 31.35
CA THR A 46 -10.54 -3.99 32.39
C THR A 46 -10.62 -2.52 32.76
N LYS A 47 -10.22 -2.22 34.00
CA LYS A 47 -10.18 -0.83 34.47
C LYS A 47 -9.08 -0.06 33.75
N VAL A 48 -9.41 1.17 33.36
CA VAL A 48 -8.46 2.14 32.82
C VAL A 48 -7.56 2.61 33.96
N THR A 49 -6.25 2.40 33.80
CA THR A 49 -5.20 2.78 34.76
C THR A 49 -4.20 3.71 34.07
N ALA A 50 -3.34 4.40 34.84
CA ALA A 50 -2.37 5.35 34.25
C ALA A 50 -1.43 4.70 33.21
N ASP A 51 -1.19 3.38 33.31
CA ASP A 51 -0.35 2.59 32.41
C ASP A 51 -1.14 1.87 31.30
N TRP A 52 -2.39 2.26 31.03
CA TRP A 52 -3.30 1.58 30.10
C TRP A 52 -2.67 1.34 28.71
N LEU A 53 -1.94 2.31 28.15
CA LEU A 53 -1.33 2.21 26.83
C LEU A 53 -0.28 1.10 26.79
N SER A 54 0.57 1.06 27.81
CA SER A 54 1.59 0.00 27.97
C SER A 54 0.97 -1.37 28.20
N ARG A 55 -0.24 -1.44 28.78
CA ARG A 55 -0.99 -2.69 28.92
C ARG A 55 -1.58 -3.14 27.58
N CYS A 56 -2.10 -2.21 26.77
CA CYS A 56 -2.60 -2.51 25.42
C CYS A 56 -1.51 -3.03 24.50
N LEU A 57 -0.33 -2.40 24.51
CA LEU A 57 0.83 -2.81 23.72
C LEU A 57 1.39 -4.18 24.12
N ARG A 58 1.11 -4.65 25.34
CA ARG A 58 1.52 -5.96 25.87
C ARG A 58 0.41 -7.01 25.82
N ALA A 59 -0.72 -6.70 25.19
CA ALA A 59 -1.79 -7.67 25.02
C ALA A 59 -1.29 -8.87 24.20
N GLU A 60 -1.70 -10.08 24.56
CA GLU A 60 -1.29 -11.32 23.89
C GLU A 60 -2.15 -11.61 22.66
N ARG A 61 -3.37 -11.06 22.60
CA ARG A 61 -4.33 -11.32 21.52
C ARG A 61 -4.81 -10.06 20.84
N LYS A 62 -5.49 -9.20 21.59
CA LYS A 62 -6.05 -7.94 21.12
C LYS A 62 -6.31 -7.05 22.31
N ALA A 63 -6.05 -5.76 22.18
CA ALA A 63 -6.63 -4.76 23.07
C ALA A 63 -7.46 -3.75 22.26
N MET A 64 -8.40 -3.11 22.94
CA MET A 64 -9.23 -2.06 22.40
C MET A 64 -9.37 -0.97 23.46
N ALA A 65 -9.09 0.26 23.08
CA ALA A 65 -9.38 1.46 23.85
C ALA A 65 -10.51 2.24 23.17
N ARG A 66 -11.52 2.67 23.93
CA ARG A 66 -12.66 3.43 23.42
C ARG A 66 -12.84 4.76 24.14
N TRP A 67 -13.27 5.77 23.40
CA TRP A 67 -13.61 7.11 23.88
C TRP A 67 -15.04 7.45 23.46
N GLY A 68 -15.88 7.78 24.42
CA GLY A 68 -17.31 8.00 24.24
C GLY A 68 -18.13 6.71 24.29
N ASP A 69 -19.33 6.78 23.73
CA ASP A 69 -20.28 5.67 23.68
C ASP A 69 -19.69 4.46 22.92
N PRO A 70 -19.88 3.21 23.38
CA PRO A 70 -19.28 2.03 22.73
C PRO A 70 -19.67 1.80 21.27
N LEU A 71 -20.85 2.30 20.87
CA LEU A 71 -21.35 2.19 19.50
C LEU A 71 -21.03 3.44 18.68
N GLU A 72 -21.00 4.62 19.30
CA GLU A 72 -20.85 5.92 18.62
C GLU A 72 -19.54 6.65 18.95
N GLY A 73 -18.59 5.98 19.58
CA GLY A 73 -17.33 6.55 20.05
C GLY A 73 -16.15 6.36 19.10
N ASN A 74 -15.03 6.99 19.46
CA ASN A 74 -13.74 6.77 18.82
C ASN A 74 -13.08 5.53 19.41
N SER A 75 -12.24 4.84 18.64
CA SER A 75 -11.52 3.68 19.15
C SER A 75 -10.15 3.47 18.52
N ILE A 76 -9.28 2.83 19.29
CA ILE A 76 -8.00 2.29 18.82
C ILE A 76 -7.94 0.81 19.20
N ALA A 77 -7.79 -0.03 18.19
CA ALA A 77 -7.53 -1.45 18.31
C ALA A 77 -6.03 -1.73 18.23
N PHE A 78 -5.53 -2.50 19.18
CA PHE A 78 -4.14 -2.92 19.30
C PHE A 78 -4.06 -4.41 18.99
N GLN A 79 -3.34 -4.77 17.94
CA GLN A 79 -2.98 -6.15 17.63
C GLN A 79 -1.52 -6.38 18.04
N PRO A 80 -1.10 -7.56 18.57
CA PRO A 80 0.27 -7.78 19.02
C PRO A 80 1.30 -7.54 17.90
N ASP A 81 1.07 -8.12 16.72
CA ASP A 81 1.98 -8.07 15.57
C ASP A 81 1.36 -7.40 14.33
N GLY A 82 0.12 -6.92 14.44
CA GLY A 82 -0.64 -6.31 13.35
C GLY A 82 -0.71 -4.77 13.44
N PRO A 83 -1.27 -4.10 12.44
CA PRO A 83 -1.46 -2.66 12.46
C PRO A 83 -2.40 -2.23 13.60
N PHE A 84 -2.32 -0.95 13.95
CA PHE A 84 -3.34 -0.33 14.79
C PHE A 84 -4.57 -0.08 13.94
N GLY A 85 -5.74 -0.55 14.38
CA GLY A 85 -7.02 -0.17 13.79
C GLY A 85 -7.55 1.07 14.48
N VAL A 86 -7.95 2.09 13.73
CA VAL A 86 -8.38 3.37 14.29
C VAL A 86 -9.73 3.75 13.69
N TRP A 87 -10.63 4.22 14.54
CA TRP A 87 -11.93 4.74 14.15
C TRP A 87 -12.17 6.09 14.82
N ILE A 88 -12.42 7.12 14.02
CA ILE A 88 -12.68 8.49 14.48
C ILE A 88 -14.01 8.96 13.91
N ARG A 89 -14.94 9.34 14.79
CA ARG A 89 -16.27 9.84 14.44
C ARG A 89 -16.24 11.33 14.13
N GLY A 90 -17.08 11.76 13.19
CA GLY A 90 -17.23 13.17 12.81
C GLY A 90 -15.95 13.79 12.25
N TYR A 91 -15.11 12.97 11.63
CA TYR A 91 -13.84 13.43 11.05
C TYR A 91 -14.09 14.07 9.68
N ASP A 92 -13.38 15.16 9.36
CA ASP A 92 -13.42 15.75 8.03
C ASP A 92 -12.75 14.81 7.02
N VAL A 93 -13.55 14.18 6.17
CA VAL A 93 -13.04 13.30 5.14
C VAL A 93 -12.74 14.11 3.88
N SER A 94 -11.54 14.68 3.87
CA SER A 94 -10.97 15.38 2.73
C SER A 94 -9.53 14.92 2.50
N GLU A 95 -9.03 15.07 1.28
CA GLU A 95 -7.62 14.78 0.97
C GLU A 95 -6.68 15.58 1.89
N ARG A 96 -6.97 16.86 2.08
CA ARG A 96 -6.20 17.73 2.98
C ARG A 96 -6.16 17.17 4.40
N ALA A 97 -7.30 16.80 4.98
CA ALA A 97 -7.35 16.25 6.32
C ALA A 97 -6.61 14.90 6.40
N GLY A 98 -6.73 14.05 5.37
CA GLY A 98 -5.97 12.79 5.26
C GLY A 98 -4.46 13.00 5.25
N VAL A 99 -3.97 13.99 4.49
CA VAL A 99 -2.55 14.38 4.46
C VAL A 99 -2.08 14.93 5.81
N GLU A 100 -2.88 15.80 6.44
CA GLU A 100 -2.59 16.36 7.77
C GLU A 100 -2.50 15.25 8.83
N LEU A 101 -3.42 14.27 8.80
CA LEU A 101 -3.38 13.10 9.68
C LEU A 101 -2.16 12.24 9.43
N ALA A 102 -1.85 11.91 8.17
CA ALA A 102 -0.67 11.11 7.84
C ALA A 102 0.65 11.83 8.19
N SER A 103 0.65 13.16 8.16
CA SER A 103 1.79 13.98 8.60
C SER A 103 1.95 13.96 10.12
N ALA A 104 0.85 13.88 10.88
CA ALA A 104 0.86 13.80 12.34
C ALA A 104 1.32 12.43 12.88
N LEU A 105 1.48 11.43 12.02
CA LEU A 105 1.92 10.08 12.36
C LEU A 105 3.28 9.74 11.71
N PRO A 106 4.38 10.42 12.06
CA PRO A 106 5.67 10.23 11.39
C PRO A 106 6.28 8.83 11.60
N SER A 107 5.88 8.10 12.65
CA SER A 107 6.30 6.71 12.86
C SER A 107 5.52 5.71 11.99
N ALA A 108 4.40 6.12 11.38
CA ALA A 108 3.66 5.29 10.45
C ALA A 108 4.38 5.21 9.10
N HIS A 109 4.62 3.99 8.62
CA HIS A 109 5.14 3.75 7.27
C HIS A 109 4.04 3.47 6.25
N ILE A 110 2.86 3.01 6.71
CA ILE A 110 1.71 2.65 5.90
C ILE A 110 0.47 3.04 6.70
N ILE A 111 -0.42 3.80 6.07
CA ILE A 111 -1.77 4.07 6.56
C ILE A 111 -2.73 3.66 5.45
N SER A 112 -3.60 2.68 5.71
CA SER A 112 -4.66 2.25 4.79
C SER A 112 -5.97 2.82 5.30
N PHE A 113 -6.60 3.72 4.54
CA PHE A 113 -7.88 4.29 4.92
C PHE A 113 -9.02 3.40 4.42
N ALA A 114 -9.98 3.10 5.30
CA ALA A 114 -11.13 2.27 5.00
C ALA A 114 -12.11 2.98 4.06
N SER A 115 -13.10 2.26 3.52
CA SER A 115 -14.12 2.86 2.66
C SER A 115 -15.01 3.85 3.41
N LEU A 116 -15.38 4.94 2.75
CA LEU A 116 -16.35 5.93 3.25
C LEU A 116 -17.81 5.47 3.10
N TYR A 117 -18.06 4.38 2.38
CA TYR A 117 -19.39 3.99 1.94
C TYR A 117 -19.76 2.59 2.42
N LYS A 118 -20.77 2.49 3.30
CA LYS A 118 -21.36 1.20 3.70
C LYS A 118 -21.89 0.42 2.49
N ALA A 119 -22.27 1.11 1.41
CA ALA A 119 -22.76 0.47 0.20
C ALA A 119 -21.72 -0.45 -0.45
N TRP A 120 -20.42 -0.17 -0.30
CA TRP A 120 -19.38 -1.01 -0.90
C TRP A 120 -19.32 -2.40 -0.28
N THR A 121 -19.51 -2.49 1.05
CA THR A 121 -19.52 -3.77 1.76
C THR A 121 -20.78 -4.59 1.44
N LYS A 122 -21.92 -3.93 1.20
CA LYS A 122 -23.18 -4.58 0.84
C LYS A 122 -23.23 -5.05 -0.62
N ARG A 123 -22.58 -4.33 -1.54
CA ARG A 123 -22.63 -4.57 -3.01
C ARG A 123 -21.70 -5.66 -3.51
N SER A 124 -21.24 -6.58 -2.66
CA SER A 124 -20.32 -7.67 -3.01
C SER A 124 -18.94 -7.25 -3.53
N TYR A 125 -18.61 -5.95 -3.52
CA TYR A 125 -17.26 -5.53 -3.83
C TYR A 125 -16.34 -5.84 -2.65
N ARG A 126 -15.34 -6.68 -2.88
CA ARG A 126 -14.27 -6.97 -1.92
C ARG A 126 -13.05 -6.21 -2.37
N ALA A 127 -12.83 -5.05 -1.73
CA ALA A 127 -11.60 -4.31 -1.98
C ALA A 127 -10.37 -5.19 -1.64
N PRO A 128 -9.32 -5.13 -2.46
CA PRO A 128 -8.06 -5.77 -2.16
C PRO A 128 -7.46 -5.25 -0.84
N VAL A 129 -6.56 -6.04 -0.24
CA VAL A 129 -5.84 -5.68 0.98
C VAL A 129 -4.35 -5.50 0.68
N LEU A 130 -3.63 -4.72 1.48
CA LEU A 130 -2.17 -4.59 1.40
C LEU A 130 -1.41 -5.71 2.13
N GLY A 131 -2.11 -6.73 2.64
CA GLY A 131 -1.54 -7.76 3.52
C GLY A 131 -1.36 -7.28 4.96
N GLY A 132 -0.75 -8.14 5.80
CA GLY A 132 -0.41 -7.81 7.19
C GLY A 132 -1.58 -7.31 8.05
N GLU A 133 -2.78 -7.87 7.87
CA GLU A 133 -4.03 -7.48 8.57
C GLU A 133 -4.47 -6.01 8.41
N HIS A 134 -3.94 -5.27 7.43
CA HIS A 134 -4.45 -3.95 7.09
C HIS A 134 -5.91 -4.00 6.62
N ALA A 135 -6.64 -2.90 6.85
CA ALA A 135 -7.97 -2.73 6.29
C ALA A 135 -7.92 -2.84 4.76
N PRO A 136 -8.97 -3.42 4.14
CA PRO A 136 -9.15 -3.35 2.69
C PRO A 136 -9.04 -1.92 2.19
N LEU A 137 -8.47 -1.76 0.99
CA LEU A 137 -8.29 -0.45 0.38
C LEU A 137 -9.64 0.27 0.26
N GLY A 138 -9.70 1.47 0.84
CA GLY A 138 -10.88 2.30 0.87
C GLY A 138 -10.76 3.50 -0.04
N TRP A 139 -10.73 4.69 0.54
CA TRP A 139 -10.66 5.92 -0.25
C TRP A 139 -9.23 6.39 -0.51
N ALA A 140 -8.28 6.01 0.35
CA ALA A 140 -6.90 6.46 0.25
C ALA A 140 -5.89 5.52 0.90
N CYS A 141 -4.61 5.77 0.62
CA CYS A 141 -3.47 5.18 1.30
C CYS A 141 -2.37 6.24 1.49
N ALA A 142 -1.65 6.19 2.61
CA ALA A 142 -0.44 6.97 2.81
C ALA A 142 0.76 6.06 3.04
N LEU A 143 1.90 6.40 2.42
CA LEU A 143 3.15 5.67 2.51
C LEU A 143 4.29 6.60 2.94
N ARG A 144 5.23 6.05 3.72
CA ARG A 144 6.44 6.74 4.15
C ARG A 144 7.58 5.73 4.37
N GLY A 145 8.82 6.11 4.05
CA GLY A 145 10.00 5.35 4.43
C GLY A 145 9.93 3.88 3.99
N ASP A 146 9.88 2.96 4.95
CA ASP A 146 9.80 1.52 4.69
C ASP A 146 8.52 1.10 3.95
N GLY A 147 7.43 1.87 4.03
CA GLY A 147 6.22 1.61 3.24
C GLY A 147 6.48 1.73 1.74
N HIS A 148 7.37 2.65 1.33
CA HIS A 148 7.79 2.76 -0.07
C HIS A 148 8.60 1.57 -0.55
N ARG A 149 9.26 0.82 0.35
CA ARG A 149 10.03 -0.37 -0.01
C ARG A 149 9.16 -1.56 -0.40
N ARG A 150 7.86 -1.49 -0.11
CA ARG A 150 6.85 -2.48 -0.54
C ARG A 150 6.35 -2.23 -1.96
N LEU A 151 6.68 -1.10 -2.56
CA LEU A 151 6.31 -0.82 -3.94
C LEU A 151 7.27 -1.51 -4.92
N VAL A 152 6.75 -1.96 -6.05
CA VAL A 152 7.55 -2.45 -7.19
C VAL A 152 8.54 -1.39 -7.69
N SER A 153 8.18 -0.10 -7.58
CA SER A 153 9.10 1.03 -7.74
C SER A 153 8.49 2.32 -7.18
N ARG A 154 9.30 3.38 -7.03
CA ARG A 154 8.79 4.73 -6.77
C ARG A 154 8.10 5.37 -7.97
N ARG A 155 8.43 4.96 -9.20
CA ARG A 155 7.76 5.42 -10.42
C ARG A 155 6.30 4.98 -10.41
N TRP A 156 6.00 3.82 -9.82
CA TRP A 156 4.63 3.31 -9.70
C TRP A 156 3.65 4.37 -9.20
N LEU A 157 4.04 5.11 -8.16
CA LEU A 157 3.23 6.16 -7.54
C LEU A 157 2.82 7.27 -8.50
N GLU A 158 3.64 7.57 -9.51
CA GLU A 158 3.46 8.74 -10.37
C GLU A 158 2.55 8.49 -11.58
N PHE A 159 2.22 7.23 -11.86
CA PHE A 159 1.53 6.81 -13.10
C PHE A 159 0.33 5.89 -12.84
N GLY A 160 -0.16 5.81 -11.61
CA GLY A 160 -1.38 5.06 -11.30
C GLY A 160 -2.64 5.91 -11.42
N PRO A 161 -3.82 5.27 -11.48
CA PRO A 161 -5.11 5.95 -11.57
C PRO A 161 -5.56 6.44 -10.18
N TRP A 162 -4.75 7.29 -9.56
CA TRP A 162 -4.99 7.91 -8.25
C TRP A 162 -4.44 9.32 -8.25
N HIS A 163 -4.96 10.15 -7.36
CA HIS A 163 -4.38 11.47 -7.11
C HIS A 163 -3.25 11.34 -6.09
N LEU A 164 -2.05 11.80 -6.46
CA LEU A 164 -0.86 11.71 -5.62
C LEU A 164 -0.53 13.08 -5.03
N VAL A 165 -0.59 13.17 -3.70
CA VAL A 165 -0.09 14.32 -2.95
C VAL A 165 1.22 13.95 -2.26
N ARG A 166 2.24 14.78 -2.49
CA ARG A 166 3.51 14.68 -1.76
C ARG A 166 3.45 15.56 -0.53
N GLY A 167 3.63 14.94 0.64
CA GLY A 167 3.77 15.65 1.90
C GLY A 167 5.23 15.79 2.31
N ASP A 168 5.44 16.32 3.50
CA ASP A 168 6.77 16.48 4.06
C ASP A 168 7.43 15.13 4.41
N THR A 169 8.76 15.10 4.39
CA THR A 169 9.55 13.99 4.97
C THR A 169 9.21 12.62 4.36
N ASP A 170 9.24 12.53 3.02
CA ASP A 170 8.97 11.29 2.27
C ASP A 170 7.55 10.75 2.44
N LEU A 171 6.55 11.61 2.65
CA LEU A 171 5.15 11.22 2.66
C LEU A 171 4.57 11.19 1.23
N SER A 172 3.95 10.08 0.86
CA SER A 172 3.10 9.96 -0.31
C SER A 172 1.68 9.66 0.13
N PHE A 173 0.74 10.53 -0.19
CA PHE A 173 -0.68 10.29 0.01
C PHE A 173 -1.34 10.02 -1.34
N LEU A 174 -2.10 8.94 -1.43
CA LEU A 174 -2.79 8.49 -2.62
C LEU A 174 -4.30 8.50 -2.35
N ALA A 175 -5.04 9.36 -3.03
CA ALA A 175 -6.50 9.28 -3.06
C ALA A 175 -6.91 8.39 -4.25
N PHE A 176 -7.75 7.38 -3.99
CA PHE A 176 -8.23 6.43 -5.00
C PHE A 176 -9.54 6.86 -5.67
N HIS A 177 -10.27 7.78 -5.04
CA HIS A 177 -11.46 8.42 -5.61
C HIS A 177 -11.69 9.79 -4.98
N ASP A 178 -12.54 10.60 -5.61
CA ASP A 178 -12.95 11.90 -5.08
C ASP A 178 -13.77 11.66 -3.80
N ALA A 179 -13.36 12.26 -2.69
CA ALA A 179 -14.03 12.11 -1.41
C ALA A 179 -15.46 12.70 -1.43
N ALA A 180 -15.75 13.63 -2.34
CA ALA A 180 -17.07 14.23 -2.53
C ALA A 180 -17.97 13.46 -3.52
N ALA A 181 -17.42 12.53 -4.31
CA ALA A 181 -18.19 11.75 -5.26
C ALA A 181 -19.15 10.79 -4.57
N ASP A 182 -20.34 10.55 -5.12
CA ASP A 182 -21.26 9.57 -4.55
C ASP A 182 -20.69 8.13 -4.57
N ALA A 183 -21.29 7.24 -3.78
CA ALA A 183 -20.78 5.88 -3.59
C ALA A 183 -20.57 5.08 -4.91
N ALA A 184 -21.35 5.34 -5.95
CA ALA A 184 -21.25 4.63 -7.22
C ALA A 184 -20.11 5.19 -8.07
N VAL A 185 -20.00 6.52 -8.17
CA VAL A 185 -18.91 7.20 -8.87
C VAL A 185 -17.58 6.93 -8.17
N ALA A 186 -17.54 7.07 -6.85
CA ALA A 186 -16.37 6.77 -6.04
C ALA A 186 -15.88 5.33 -6.25
N LEU A 187 -16.79 4.35 -6.31
CA LEU A 187 -16.42 2.96 -6.55
C LEU A 187 -15.85 2.75 -7.96
N ALA A 188 -16.39 3.45 -8.96
CA ALA A 188 -15.91 3.38 -10.34
C ALA A 188 -14.49 3.97 -10.47
N GLN A 189 -14.20 5.04 -9.73
CA GLN A 189 -12.86 5.64 -9.64
C GLN A 189 -11.87 4.74 -8.87
N ALA A 190 -12.30 4.21 -7.72
CA ALA A 190 -11.42 3.45 -6.82
C ALA A 190 -11.01 2.08 -7.38
N LYS A 191 -11.87 1.39 -8.12
CA LYS A 191 -11.61 0.02 -8.61
C LYS A 191 -10.31 -0.11 -9.42
N PRO A 192 -10.09 0.67 -10.50
CA PRO A 192 -8.82 0.65 -11.22
C PRO A 192 -7.62 0.95 -10.33
N ALA A 193 -7.77 1.88 -9.38
CA ALA A 193 -6.72 2.26 -8.45
C ALA A 193 -6.37 1.12 -7.49
N HIS A 194 -7.38 0.46 -6.92
CA HIS A 194 -7.21 -0.69 -6.05
C HIS A 194 -6.56 -1.87 -6.77
N ASP A 195 -7.02 -2.20 -7.98
CA ASP A 195 -6.48 -3.30 -8.77
C ASP A 195 -4.99 -3.06 -9.12
N ARG A 196 -4.63 -1.80 -9.39
CA ARG A 196 -3.27 -1.39 -9.75
C ARG A 196 -2.37 -1.19 -8.54
N PHE A 197 -2.91 -0.81 -7.40
CA PHE A 197 -2.11 -0.53 -6.21
C PHE A 197 -1.87 -1.77 -5.35
N ALA A 198 -2.83 -2.69 -5.24
CA ALA A 198 -2.76 -3.85 -4.36
C ALA A 198 -1.74 -4.91 -4.82
N SER A 199 -1.64 -6.02 -4.08
CA SER A 199 -0.80 -7.18 -4.44
C SER A 199 -1.56 -8.20 -5.29
N LEU A 200 -2.22 -7.72 -6.35
CA LEU A 200 -2.89 -8.56 -7.34
C LEU A 200 -1.98 -8.74 -8.58
N GLU A 201 -2.45 -9.51 -9.55
CA GLU A 201 -1.72 -9.86 -10.78
C GLU A 201 -1.07 -8.66 -11.50
N ARG A 202 -1.77 -7.51 -11.51
CA ARG A 202 -1.36 -6.28 -12.19
C ARG A 202 -0.82 -5.21 -11.24
N GLY A 203 -0.70 -5.56 -9.97
CA GLY A 203 -0.47 -4.67 -8.85
C GLY A 203 0.97 -4.24 -8.69
N GLY A 204 1.18 -3.14 -7.95
CA GLY A 204 2.52 -2.64 -7.62
C GLY A 204 2.92 -2.82 -6.17
N TRP A 205 2.20 -3.63 -5.41
CA TRP A 205 2.50 -3.89 -4.00
C TRP A 205 3.06 -5.29 -3.77
N ILE A 206 4.17 -5.35 -3.05
CA ILE A 206 4.87 -6.58 -2.67
C ILE A 206 4.55 -6.88 -1.20
N THR A 207 3.77 -7.92 -0.97
CA THR A 207 3.46 -8.37 0.40
C THR A 207 4.67 -9.05 1.04
N PRO A 208 4.82 -9.01 2.38
CA PRO A 208 5.82 -9.83 3.06
C PRO A 208 5.69 -11.32 2.76
N GLU A 209 4.46 -11.81 2.62
CA GLU A 209 4.12 -13.20 2.33
C GLU A 209 3.94 -13.46 0.82
N HIS A 210 4.66 -12.71 -0.04
CA HIS A 210 4.52 -12.81 -1.50
C HIS A 210 4.65 -14.27 -1.98
N ALA A 211 3.57 -14.81 -2.53
CA ALA A 211 3.53 -16.16 -3.07
C ALA A 211 3.92 -16.12 -4.55
N TYR A 212 5.08 -16.67 -4.90
CA TYR A 212 5.56 -16.73 -6.28
C TYR A 212 4.71 -17.67 -7.13
N GLU A 213 4.31 -17.22 -8.32
CA GLU A 213 3.63 -18.06 -9.32
C GLU A 213 4.58 -18.46 -10.45
N HIS A 214 5.63 -17.67 -10.68
CA HIS A 214 6.65 -17.90 -11.69
C HIS A 214 8.00 -18.19 -11.04
N GLU A 215 8.72 -19.14 -11.62
CA GLU A 215 10.11 -19.38 -11.27
C GLU A 215 11.02 -18.34 -11.96
N ILE A 216 11.68 -17.51 -11.17
CA ILE A 216 12.55 -16.44 -11.69
C ILE A 216 13.94 -17.00 -12.00
N LYS A 217 14.22 -17.18 -13.30
CA LYS A 217 15.48 -17.72 -13.83
C LYS A 217 16.08 -16.81 -14.89
N GLY A 218 17.40 -16.70 -14.88
CA GLY A 218 18.13 -15.88 -15.83
C GLY A 218 19.64 -16.06 -15.75
N LEU A 219 20.36 -15.33 -16.59
CA LEU A 219 21.82 -15.25 -16.59
C LEU A 219 22.25 -14.21 -15.56
N TYR A 220 22.94 -14.65 -14.51
CA TYR A 220 23.45 -13.75 -13.47
C TYR A 220 24.82 -13.19 -13.86
N ALA A 221 24.97 -11.86 -13.79
CA ALA A 221 26.25 -11.18 -13.95
C ALA A 221 26.70 -10.61 -12.60
N ALA A 222 27.82 -11.13 -12.08
CA ALA A 222 28.33 -10.75 -10.77
C ALA A 222 28.87 -9.32 -10.71
N GLN A 223 29.35 -8.79 -11.84
CA GLN A 223 29.97 -7.46 -11.92
C GLN A 223 29.00 -6.34 -11.55
N ASP A 224 27.74 -6.45 -11.98
CA ASP A 224 26.70 -5.45 -11.73
C ASP A 224 25.52 -6.01 -10.92
N ARG A 225 25.63 -7.24 -10.42
CA ARG A 225 24.59 -7.94 -9.65
C ARG A 225 23.26 -7.97 -10.39
N SER A 226 23.32 -8.14 -11.71
CA SER A 226 22.12 -8.19 -12.56
C SER A 226 21.71 -9.63 -12.84
N LEU A 227 20.39 -9.85 -12.93
CA LEU A 227 19.81 -11.08 -13.46
C LEU A 227 19.13 -10.76 -14.80
N LYS A 228 19.63 -11.34 -15.88
CA LYS A 228 19.07 -11.18 -17.23
C LYS A 228 18.13 -12.33 -17.57
N ILE A 229 16.85 -12.06 -17.71
CA ILE A 229 15.82 -13.02 -18.11
C ILE A 229 15.68 -12.96 -19.62
N VAL A 230 15.95 -14.07 -20.32
CA VAL A 230 15.85 -14.14 -21.78
C VAL A 230 14.42 -14.51 -22.18
N VAL A 231 13.82 -13.68 -23.04
CA VAL A 231 12.46 -13.84 -23.57
C VAL A 231 12.54 -14.17 -25.05
N HIS A 232 12.25 -15.43 -25.38
CA HIS A 232 12.29 -15.95 -26.75
C HIS A 232 10.90 -16.40 -27.20
N GLY A 233 10.12 -15.48 -27.75
CA GLY A 233 8.78 -15.74 -28.32
C GLY A 233 7.66 -16.04 -27.32
N ARG A 234 7.94 -16.08 -26.02
CA ARG A 234 6.94 -16.24 -24.97
C ARG A 234 6.40 -14.88 -24.51
N ASP A 235 5.19 -14.91 -23.97
CA ASP A 235 4.60 -13.75 -23.29
C ASP A 235 5.24 -13.53 -21.91
N VAL A 236 5.24 -12.27 -21.44
CA VAL A 236 5.70 -11.86 -20.11
C VAL A 236 4.55 -11.20 -19.39
N THR A 237 3.91 -11.94 -18.48
CA THR A 237 2.74 -11.45 -17.77
C THR A 237 3.11 -10.41 -16.72
N GLU A 238 2.16 -9.54 -16.35
CA GLU A 238 2.35 -8.60 -15.24
C GLU A 238 2.63 -9.31 -13.91
N ARG A 239 2.08 -10.52 -13.74
CA ARG A 239 2.34 -11.39 -12.60
C ARG A 239 3.80 -11.82 -12.51
N GLU A 240 4.39 -12.22 -13.64
CA GLU A 240 5.81 -12.56 -13.70
C GLU A 240 6.68 -11.35 -13.36
N MET A 241 6.32 -10.16 -13.85
CA MET A 241 7.04 -8.93 -13.52
C MET A 241 6.93 -8.60 -12.02
N LEU A 242 5.75 -8.78 -11.40
CA LEU A 242 5.57 -8.63 -9.95
C LEU A 242 6.42 -9.64 -9.18
N ASP A 243 6.45 -10.91 -9.61
CA ASP A 243 7.31 -11.95 -9.03
C ASP A 243 8.79 -11.56 -9.15
N ALA A 244 9.23 -11.01 -10.28
CA ALA A 244 10.60 -10.50 -10.45
C ALA A 244 10.90 -9.34 -9.49
N CYS A 245 9.96 -8.40 -9.31
CA CYS A 245 10.12 -7.31 -8.34
C CYS A 245 10.24 -7.83 -6.90
N ALA A 246 9.39 -8.78 -6.51
CA ALA A 246 9.46 -9.42 -5.20
C ALA A 246 10.79 -10.16 -5.01
N TYR A 247 11.23 -10.90 -6.04
CA TYR A 247 12.50 -11.63 -6.05
C TYR A 247 13.70 -10.70 -5.86
N ARG A 248 13.70 -9.55 -6.55
CA ARG A 248 14.69 -8.48 -6.36
C ARG A 248 14.62 -7.91 -4.94
N ALA A 249 13.43 -7.59 -4.43
CA ALA A 249 13.25 -6.99 -3.11
C ALA A 249 13.74 -7.89 -1.97
N THR A 250 13.64 -9.21 -2.10
CA THR A 250 14.16 -10.18 -1.12
C THR A 250 15.63 -10.57 -1.36
N GLY A 251 16.29 -10.03 -2.39
CA GLY A 251 17.69 -10.32 -2.73
C GLY A 251 17.92 -11.66 -3.43
N GLY A 252 16.87 -12.28 -4.00
CA GLY A 252 16.90 -13.60 -4.62
C GLY A 252 16.92 -14.78 -3.63
N SER A 253 16.94 -16.01 -4.14
CA SER A 253 17.00 -17.22 -3.31
C SER A 253 18.42 -17.58 -2.85
N ASP A 254 19.45 -17.12 -3.58
CA ASP A 254 20.86 -17.39 -3.29
C ASP A 254 21.53 -16.15 -2.68
N ARG A 255 21.76 -16.16 -1.36
CA ARG A 255 22.40 -15.05 -0.65
C ARG A 255 23.85 -14.78 -1.11
N ALA A 256 24.51 -15.74 -1.77
CA ALA A 256 25.84 -15.52 -2.34
C ALA A 256 25.79 -14.76 -3.68
N LYS A 257 24.61 -14.65 -4.30
CA LYS A 257 24.38 -13.95 -5.57
C LYS A 257 23.30 -12.89 -5.40
N PRO A 258 23.59 -11.81 -4.65
CA PRO A 258 22.62 -10.75 -4.44
C PRO A 258 22.22 -10.11 -5.77
N ILE A 259 20.93 -9.84 -5.94
CA ILE A 259 20.37 -9.23 -7.15
C ILE A 259 20.05 -7.77 -6.87
N ALA A 260 20.72 -6.87 -7.57
CA ALA A 260 20.45 -5.42 -7.52
C ALA A 260 19.51 -4.99 -8.65
N ARG A 261 19.55 -5.67 -9.80
CA ARG A 261 18.76 -5.34 -11.00
C ARG A 261 18.28 -6.60 -11.69
N ILE A 262 17.08 -6.54 -12.26
CA ILE A 262 16.56 -7.58 -13.15
C ILE A 262 16.26 -6.92 -14.50
N ASP A 263 16.75 -7.54 -15.56
CA ASP A 263 16.66 -7.05 -16.92
C ASP A 263 15.98 -8.11 -17.79
N TYR A 264 14.96 -7.74 -18.57
CA TYR A 264 14.33 -8.61 -19.56
C TYR A 264 14.97 -8.36 -20.92
N LEU A 265 15.58 -9.41 -21.50
CA LEU A 265 16.14 -9.37 -22.86
C LEU A 265 15.20 -10.08 -23.82
N PHE A 266 14.54 -9.31 -24.67
CA PHE A 266 13.71 -9.82 -25.75
C PHE A 266 14.55 -10.08 -27.00
N MET A 267 14.31 -11.23 -27.66
CA MET A 267 15.00 -11.55 -28.92
C MET A 267 14.53 -10.70 -30.10
N GLU A 268 13.42 -9.98 -29.94
CA GLU A 268 12.81 -9.13 -30.96
C GLU A 268 12.42 -7.77 -30.37
N GLU A 269 12.56 -6.70 -31.14
CA GLU A 269 12.29 -5.33 -30.71
C GLU A 269 10.80 -5.06 -30.45
N ALA A 270 9.91 -5.56 -31.32
CA ALA A 270 8.49 -5.25 -31.22
C ALA A 270 7.86 -5.75 -29.90
N PRO A 271 8.09 -7.01 -29.46
CA PRO A 271 7.67 -7.46 -28.13
C PRO A 271 8.30 -6.65 -27.00
N ALA A 272 9.57 -6.26 -27.09
CA ALA A 272 10.23 -5.45 -26.08
C ALA A 272 9.52 -4.10 -25.90
N ARG A 273 9.22 -3.41 -27.01
CA ARG A 273 8.51 -2.12 -27.00
C ARG A 273 7.10 -2.23 -26.45
N ALA A 274 6.41 -3.35 -26.69
CA ALA A 274 5.08 -3.59 -26.11
C ALA A 274 5.11 -3.69 -24.57
N HIS A 275 6.21 -4.18 -23.98
CA HIS A 275 6.37 -4.32 -22.53
C HIS A 275 7.14 -3.16 -21.87
N LEU A 276 7.71 -2.25 -22.66
CA LEU A 276 8.62 -1.21 -22.21
C LEU A 276 8.06 -0.41 -21.04
N HIS A 277 6.82 0.06 -21.16
CA HIS A 277 6.18 0.89 -20.13
C HIS A 277 6.00 0.13 -18.81
N GLU A 278 5.47 -1.10 -18.87
CA GLU A 278 5.17 -1.92 -17.69
C GLU A 278 6.43 -2.37 -16.94
N LEU A 279 7.49 -2.70 -17.67
CA LEU A 279 8.81 -3.02 -17.11
C LEU A 279 9.42 -1.77 -16.46
N TRP A 280 9.40 -0.63 -17.15
CA TRP A 280 9.95 0.63 -16.66
C TRP A 280 9.26 1.11 -15.37
N LEU A 281 7.92 1.00 -15.31
CA LEU A 281 7.13 1.29 -14.12
C LEU A 281 7.50 0.43 -12.92
N ARG A 282 8.01 -0.78 -13.14
CA ARG A 282 8.44 -1.75 -12.12
C ARG A 282 9.94 -1.71 -11.83
N ASP A 283 10.64 -0.75 -12.44
CA ASP A 283 12.09 -0.62 -12.40
C ASP A 283 12.82 -1.89 -12.88
N LEU A 284 12.22 -2.60 -13.82
CA LEU A 284 12.79 -3.75 -14.52
C LEU A 284 13.37 -3.25 -15.84
N GLY A 285 14.57 -3.70 -16.20
CA GLY A 285 15.20 -3.29 -17.46
C GLY A 285 14.50 -3.91 -18.67
N CYS A 286 14.48 -3.18 -19.78
CA CYS A 286 13.93 -3.65 -21.05
C CYS A 286 15.02 -3.59 -22.12
N LEU A 287 15.48 -4.74 -22.57
CA LEU A 287 16.48 -4.86 -23.63
C LEU A 287 15.90 -5.63 -24.82
N ALA A 288 16.41 -5.33 -26.01
CA ALA A 288 16.11 -6.08 -27.23
C ALA A 288 17.39 -6.40 -28.00
N ILE A 289 17.34 -7.46 -28.83
CA ILE A 289 18.33 -7.65 -29.89
C ILE A 289 17.90 -6.84 -31.12
N ILE A 290 18.71 -5.84 -31.48
CA ILE A 290 18.50 -4.99 -32.66
C ILE A 290 19.79 -5.03 -33.48
N ASP A 291 19.68 -5.40 -34.75
CA ASP A 291 20.83 -5.56 -35.66
C ASP A 291 21.97 -6.44 -35.09
N GLY A 292 21.59 -7.48 -34.33
CA GLY A 292 22.53 -8.42 -33.70
C GLY A 292 23.20 -7.91 -32.41
N ALA A 293 22.84 -6.73 -31.92
CA ALA A 293 23.35 -6.14 -30.68
C ALA A 293 22.28 -6.07 -29.60
N GLU A 294 22.69 -6.23 -28.33
CA GLU A 294 21.81 -5.92 -27.19
C GLU A 294 21.67 -4.41 -27.03
N VAL A 295 20.43 -3.92 -27.06
CA VAL A 295 20.10 -2.49 -26.91
C VAL A 295 19.15 -2.31 -25.72
N ARG A 296 19.48 -1.38 -24.82
CA ARG A 296 18.62 -1.00 -23.68
C ARG A 296 17.60 0.05 -24.10
N LEU A 297 16.31 -0.23 -23.92
CA LEU A 297 15.21 0.60 -24.39
C LEU A 297 14.61 1.50 -23.30
N ASP A 298 14.82 1.18 -22.02
CA ASP A 298 14.22 1.88 -20.88
C ASP A 298 14.97 3.16 -20.43
N THR A 299 16.19 3.39 -20.91
CA THR A 299 17.03 4.52 -20.47
C THR A 299 16.37 5.88 -20.72
N ASP A 300 15.82 6.07 -21.92
CA ASP A 300 15.24 7.35 -22.36
C ASP A 300 13.70 7.31 -22.36
N HIS A 301 13.10 6.27 -21.76
CA HIS A 301 11.64 6.16 -21.69
C HIS A 301 11.08 7.17 -20.69
N ALA A 302 10.44 8.22 -21.21
CA ALA A 302 9.83 9.30 -20.43
C ALA A 302 8.34 9.43 -20.76
N PRO A 303 7.47 8.55 -20.22
CA PRO A 303 6.03 8.64 -20.45
C PRO A 303 5.47 9.90 -19.81
N VAL A 304 4.42 10.45 -20.43
CA VAL A 304 3.67 11.57 -19.88
C VAL A 304 2.79 11.05 -18.74
N ARG A 305 2.77 11.79 -17.63
CA ARG A 305 1.90 11.46 -16.49
C ARG A 305 0.47 11.78 -16.87
N ASP A 306 -0.41 10.79 -16.71
CA ASP A 306 -1.84 11.00 -16.80
C ASP A 306 -2.38 11.18 -15.38
N GLN A 307 -2.52 12.44 -14.95
CA GLN A 307 -3.09 12.73 -13.65
C GLN A 307 -4.61 12.63 -13.70
N VAL A 308 -5.18 11.89 -12.76
CA VAL A 308 -6.63 11.91 -12.54
C VAL A 308 -7.07 13.35 -12.20
N SER A 309 -8.21 13.77 -12.72
CA SER A 309 -8.68 15.16 -12.70
C SER A 309 -9.87 15.42 -11.80
N TRP A 310 -10.34 14.38 -11.11
CA TRP A 310 -11.42 14.47 -10.13
C TRP A 310 -10.90 14.84 -8.75
#